data_AF-A0AA90NWG2-F1
#
_entry.id   AF-A0AA90NWG2-F1
#
_cell.length_a   1.000
_cell.length_b   1.000
_cell.length_c   1.000
_cell.angle_alpha   90.00
_cell.angle_beta   90.00
_cell.angle_gamma   90.00
#
_symmetry.space_group_name_H-M   'P 1'
#
loop_
_entity.id
_entity.type
_entity.pdbx_description
1 polymer ?
#
loop_
_entity_poly.entity_id
_entity_poly.type
_entity_poly.pdbx_seq_one_letter_code
_entity_poly.pdbx_strand_id
1 'polypeptide(L)'
;MEKNDKRYGIITAFHVIEHLTNPRDVLSDLSHLLEKNGEIIVEVPNSDDALLTLYENKGFQNFTYWSEHLFLFSSKAIVNMVEQAGLKSNWVKHIQRYPLSNHLY
;
A
#
# COMPACT_ATOMS: atom_id res chain seq x y z
N MET A 1 11.85 8.37 27.47
CA MET A 1 10.75 8.71 26.55
C MET A 1 9.51 8.02 27.08
N GLU A 2 8.46 8.78 27.40
CA GLU A 2 7.19 8.19 27.88
C GLU A 2 6.67 7.18 26.87
N LYS A 3 6.43 5.95 27.33
CA LYS A 3 5.72 4.94 26.53
C LYS A 3 4.28 5.44 26.42
N ASN A 4 3.94 5.93 25.23
CA ASN A 4 2.57 6.30 24.92
C ASN A 4 1.77 5.00 24.78
N ASP A 5 1.05 4.60 25.84
CA ASP A 5 0.20 3.39 25.85
C ASP A 5 -1.05 3.54 24.98
N LYS A 6 -1.17 4.65 24.26
CA LYS A 6 -2.24 4.89 23.31
C LYS A 6 -2.22 3.81 22.22
N ARG A 7 -3.38 3.21 22.01
CA ARG A 7 -3.67 2.29 20.91
C ARG A 7 -4.71 2.92 19.99
N TYR A 8 -4.81 2.40 18.78
CA TYR A 8 -5.67 2.93 17.74
C TYR A 8 -6.61 1.85 17.23
N GLY A 9 -7.89 2.19 17.10
CA GLY A 9 -8.86 1.34 16.40
C GLY A 9 -8.63 1.29 14.89
N ILE A 10 -8.09 2.35 14.28
CA ILE A 10 -7.76 2.40 12.86
C ILE A 10 -6.40 3.10 12.67
N ILE A 11 -5.56 2.50 11.84
CA ILE A 11 -4.32 3.11 11.32
C ILE A 11 -4.44 3.15 9.79
N THR A 12 -4.04 4.26 9.16
CA THR A 12 -4.07 4.38 7.70
C THR A 12 -2.68 4.66 7.14
N ALA A 13 -2.39 4.09 5.98
CA ALA A 13 -1.16 4.31 5.23
C ALA A 13 -1.50 4.39 3.74
N PHE A 14 -1.78 5.60 3.26
CA PHE A 14 -2.15 5.84 1.86
C PHE A 14 -0.95 6.35 1.09
N HIS A 15 -0.50 5.57 0.10
CA HIS A 15 0.69 5.86 -0.69
C HIS A 15 1.95 6.08 0.16
N VAL A 16 2.13 5.22 1.17
CA VAL A 16 3.28 5.27 2.07
C VAL A 16 4.11 4.00 1.93
N ILE A 17 3.47 2.84 1.98
CA ILE A 17 4.13 1.54 2.13
C ILE A 17 5.09 1.24 0.95
N GLU A 18 4.77 1.68 -0.26
CA GLU A 18 5.59 1.51 -1.47
C GLU A 18 6.92 2.28 -1.44
N HIS A 19 7.01 3.31 -0.60
CA HIS A 19 8.19 4.17 -0.45
C HIS A 19 9.14 3.69 0.67
N LEU A 20 8.72 2.73 1.50
CA LEU A 20 9.48 2.28 2.65
C LEU A 20 10.51 1.23 2.24
N THR A 21 11.72 1.29 2.79
CA THR A 21 12.76 0.27 2.53
C THR A 21 12.45 -1.07 3.20
N ASN A 22 11.73 -1.06 4.32
CA ASN A 22 11.38 -2.24 5.13
C ASN A 22 9.88 -2.27 5.46
N PRO A 23 8.99 -2.35 4.45
CA PRO A 23 7.55 -2.18 4.64
C PRO A 23 6.92 -3.25 5.54
N ARG A 24 7.43 -4.49 5.49
CA ARG A 24 7.00 -5.58 6.37
C ARG A 24 7.23 -5.25 7.84
N ASP A 25 8.43 -4.79 8.18
CA ASP A 25 8.81 -4.52 9.56
C ASP A 25 8.01 -3.33 10.11
N VAL A 26 7.79 -2.30 9.28
CA VAL A 26 6.91 -1.17 9.61
C VAL A 26 5.47 -1.63 9.85
N LEU A 27 4.91 -2.52 9.02
CA LEU A 27 3.58 -3.07 9.29
C LEU A 27 3.52 -3.87 10.60
N SER A 28 4.59 -4.61 10.91
CA SER A 28 4.69 -5.33 12.19
C SER A 28 4.72 -4.36 13.37
N ASP A 29 5.51 -3.29 13.29
CA ASP A 29 5.56 -2.24 14.31
C ASP A 29 4.22 -1.53 14.49
N LEU A 30 3.54 -1.21 13.39
CA LEU A 30 2.20 -0.61 13.43
C LEU A 30 1.17 -1.54 14.08
N SER A 31 1.30 -2.86 13.90
CA SER A 31 0.41 -3.84 14.54
C SER A 31 0.43 -3.76 16.07
N HIS A 32 1.59 -3.40 16.65
CA HIS A 32 1.73 -3.22 18.10
C HIS A 32 1.01 -1.99 18.64
N LEU A 33 0.61 -1.06 17.77
CA LEU A 33 -0.17 0.13 18.10
C LEU A 33 -1.68 -0.07 17.95
N LEU A 34 -2.13 -1.23 17.46
CA LEU A 34 -3.55 -1.54 17.30
C LEU A 34 -4.23 -1.92 18.63
N GLU A 35 -5.50 -1.56 18.75
CA GLU A 35 -6.41 -2.15 19.73
C GLU A 35 -6.74 -3.62 19.37
N LYS A 36 -7.38 -4.36 20.29
CA LYS A 36 -7.68 -5.80 20.17
C LYS A 36 -8.47 -6.19 18.91
N ASN A 37 -9.17 -5.24 18.26
CA ASN A 37 -9.87 -5.44 16.99
C ASN A 37 -9.60 -4.27 16.02
N GLY A 38 -8.47 -3.58 16.19
CA GLY A 38 -8.12 -2.48 15.30
C GLY A 38 -7.70 -2.96 13.92
N GLU A 39 -7.83 -2.10 12.92
CA GLU A 39 -7.44 -2.41 11.54
C GLU A 39 -6.40 -1.43 10.99
N ILE A 40 -5.57 -1.92 10.07
CA ILE A 40 -4.69 -1.08 9.25
C ILE A 40 -5.27 -1.05 7.84
N ILE A 41 -5.49 0.14 7.30
CA ILE A 41 -5.92 0.35 5.92
C ILE A 41 -4.72 0.85 5.13
N VAL A 42 -4.29 0.04 4.15
CA VAL A 42 -3.18 0.36 3.26
C VAL A 42 -3.71 0.60 1.85
N GLU A 43 -3.32 1.70 1.24
CA GLU A 43 -3.55 2.00 -0.18
C GLU A 43 -2.20 2.14 -0.87
N VAL A 44 -1.98 1.38 -1.93
CA VAL A 44 -0.76 1.41 -2.75
C VAL A 44 -1.12 1.34 -4.24
N PRO A 45 -0.26 1.84 -5.14
CA PRO A 45 -0.40 1.58 -6.57
C PRO A 45 -0.36 0.09 -6.88
N ASN A 46 -1.04 -0.32 -7.97
CA ASN A 46 -1.11 -1.72 -8.39
C ASN A 46 -0.17 -1.99 -9.56
N SER A 47 0.70 -3.01 -9.44
CA SER A 47 1.54 -3.45 -10.56
C SER A 47 0.74 -4.03 -11.72
N ASP A 48 -0.46 -4.53 -11.44
CA ASP A 48 -1.35 -5.13 -12.44
C ASP A 48 -2.31 -4.09 -13.04
N ASP A 49 -1.96 -2.79 -12.98
CA ASP A 49 -2.74 -1.72 -13.60
C ASP A 49 -2.88 -1.94 -15.11
N ALA A 50 -4.06 -1.66 -15.67
CA ALA A 50 -4.34 -1.88 -17.09
C ALA A 50 -3.45 -1.02 -18.00
N LEU A 51 -3.11 0.21 -17.60
CA LEU A 51 -2.21 1.07 -18.35
C LEU A 51 -0.77 0.54 -18.36
N LEU A 52 -0.37 -0.23 -17.34
CA LEU A 52 0.94 -0.87 -17.28
C LEU A 52 0.97 -2.20 -18.04
N THR A 53 -0.04 -3.04 -17.85
CA THR A 53 -0.02 -4.47 -18.23
C THR A 53 -0.82 -4.80 -19.49
N LEU A 54 -1.97 -4.17 -19.70
CA LEU A 54 -2.84 -4.45 -20.86
C LEU A 54 -2.52 -3.53 -22.05
N TYR A 55 -2.34 -2.25 -21.77
CA TYR A 55 -2.09 -1.23 -22.79
C TYR A 55 -0.61 -0.88 -22.97
N GLU A 56 0.25 -1.33 -22.05
CA GLU A 56 1.70 -1.10 -22.09
C GLU A 56 2.06 0.38 -22.37
N ASN A 57 1.34 1.30 -21.72
CA ASN A 57 1.46 2.73 -22.00
C ASN A 57 2.80 3.26 -21.48
N LYS A 58 3.71 3.60 -22.41
CA LYS A 58 5.06 4.10 -22.09
C LYS A 58 5.08 5.36 -21.24
N GLY A 59 4.15 6.29 -21.47
CA GLY A 59 4.07 7.54 -20.68
C GLY A 59 3.74 7.24 -19.22
N PHE A 60 2.77 6.36 -18.99
CA PHE A 60 2.37 5.93 -17.66
C PHE A 60 3.45 5.06 -16.98
N GLN A 61 4.13 4.20 -17.74
CA GLN A 61 5.28 3.44 -17.23
C GLN A 61 6.39 4.37 -16.74
N ASN A 62 6.78 5.38 -17.52
CA ASN A 62 7.80 6.35 -17.13
C ASN A 62 7.40 7.18 -15.90
N PHE A 63 6.10 7.48 -15.76
CA PHE A 63 5.56 8.17 -14.58
C PHE A 63 5.54 7.27 -13.33
N THR A 64 5.18 5.99 -13.50
CA THR A 64 4.94 5.06 -12.38
C THR A 64 6.24 4.44 -11.87
N TYR A 65 7.14 4.06 -12.78
CA TYR A 65 8.43 3.44 -12.50
C TYR A 65 9.50 4.52 -12.25
N TRP A 66 9.37 5.21 -11.11
CA TRP A 66 10.34 6.20 -10.66
C TRP A 66 11.00 5.80 -9.34
N SER A 67 12.15 6.40 -9.03
CA SER A 67 13.06 5.97 -7.96
C SER A 67 12.45 5.94 -6.56
N GLU A 68 11.43 6.76 -6.31
CA GLU A 68 10.82 6.86 -4.98
C GLU A 68 9.87 5.69 -4.69
N HIS A 69 9.32 5.01 -5.71
CA HIS A 69 8.56 3.76 -5.51
C HIS A 69 9.53 2.58 -5.45
N LEU A 70 10.02 2.27 -4.24
CA LEU A 70 10.90 1.14 -4.02
C LEU A 70 10.21 -0.20 -4.34
N PHE A 71 8.90 -0.24 -4.14
CA PHE A 71 8.07 -1.39 -4.45
C PHE A 71 6.88 -0.98 -5.33
N LEU A 72 6.53 -1.83 -6.28
CA LEU A 72 5.23 -1.78 -6.95
C LEU A 72 4.52 -3.10 -6.69
N PHE A 73 3.46 -3.07 -5.90
CA PHE A 73 2.82 -4.27 -5.39
C PHE A 73 1.71 -4.77 -6.32
N SER A 74 1.66 -6.09 -6.54
CA SER A 74 0.42 -6.76 -6.92
C SER A 74 -0.42 -7.05 -5.68
N SER A 75 -1.71 -7.36 -5.87
CA SER A 75 -2.57 -7.83 -4.78
C SER A 75 -2.00 -9.07 -4.07
N LYS A 76 -1.34 -9.97 -4.81
CA LYS A 76 -0.69 -11.13 -4.20
C LYS A 76 0.51 -10.74 -3.35
N ALA A 77 1.34 -9.82 -3.85
CA ALA A 77 2.54 -9.37 -3.14
C ALA A 77 2.19 -8.65 -1.82
N ILE A 78 1.20 -7.76 -1.83
CA ILE A 78 0.79 -7.04 -0.63
C ILE A 78 0.18 -7.99 0.42
N VAL A 79 -0.66 -8.95 0.01
CA VAL A 79 -1.25 -9.93 0.94
C VAL A 79 -0.16 -10.78 1.58
N ASN A 80 0.77 -11.30 0.78
CA ASN A 80 1.90 -12.07 1.30
C ASN A 80 2.74 -11.27 2.31
N MET A 81 2.99 -9.99 2.03
CA MET A 81 3.75 -9.12 2.93
C MET A 81 3.00 -8.86 4.25
N VAL A 82 1.68 -8.65 4.19
CA VAL A 82 0.83 -8.48 5.37
C VAL A 82 0.87 -9.74 6.25
N GLU A 83 0.75 -10.93 5.64
CA GLU A 83 0.83 -12.20 6.36
C GLU A 83 2.22 -12.41 7.00
N GLN A 84 3.28 -12.07 6.28
CA GLN A 84 4.65 -12.11 6.80
C GLN A 84 4.91 -11.11 7.94
N ALA A 85 4.14 -10.02 8.01
CA ALA A 85 4.19 -9.06 9.12
C ALA A 85 3.42 -9.55 10.37
N GLY A 86 2.81 -10.75 10.32
CA GLY A 86 2.02 -11.31 11.42
C GLY A 86 0.57 -10.80 11.48
N LEU A 87 0.11 -10.12 10.41
CA LEU A 87 -1.25 -9.61 10.29
C LEU A 87 -2.10 -10.54 9.41
N LYS A 88 -3.42 -10.35 9.46
CA LYS A 88 -4.37 -11.02 8.58
C LYS A 88 -4.94 -10.03 7.58
N SER A 89 -4.98 -10.40 6.30
CA SER A 89 -5.73 -9.64 5.30
C SER A 89 -7.24 -9.89 5.44
N ASN A 90 -8.01 -8.84 5.72
CA ASN A 90 -9.47 -8.93 5.82
C ASN A 90 -10.15 -8.83 4.45
N TRP A 91 -9.72 -7.89 3.61
CA TRP A 91 -10.21 -7.70 2.25
C TRP A 91 -9.16 -6.97 1.40
N VAL A 92 -9.24 -7.15 0.09
CA VAL A 92 -8.45 -6.40 -0.90
C VAL A 92 -9.43 -5.86 -1.94
N LYS A 93 -9.31 -4.58 -2.27
CA LYS A 93 -10.18 -3.92 -3.25
C LYS A 93 -9.36 -3.05 -4.18
N HIS A 94 -9.67 -3.10 -5.47
CA HIS A 94 -9.12 -2.19 -6.47
C HIS A 94 -10.05 -1.00 -6.65
N ILE A 95 -9.48 0.20 -6.70
CA ILE A 95 -10.23 1.44 -6.87
C ILE A 95 -9.53 2.28 -7.95
N GLN A 96 -10.27 2.62 -9.01
CA GLN A 96 -9.82 3.63 -9.97
C GLN A 96 -10.00 5.00 -9.33
N ARG A 97 -8.92 5.56 -8.78
CA ARG A 97 -8.96 6.85 -8.06
C ARG A 97 -9.13 8.04 -8.99
N TYR A 98 -8.50 7.99 -10.16
CA TYR A 98 -8.47 9.11 -11.09
C TYR A 98 -9.34 8.85 -12.33
N PRO A 99 -10.24 9.77 -12.71
CA PRO A 99 -11.00 9.68 -13.94
C PRO A 99 -10.12 9.95 -15.17
N LEU A 100 -10.65 9.67 -16.36
CA LEU A 100 -9.95 9.93 -17.64
C LEU A 100 -9.47 11.38 -17.77
N SER A 101 -10.18 12.35 -17.19
CA SER A 101 -9.78 13.76 -17.21
C SER A 101 -8.44 14.05 -16.55
N ASN A 102 -7.96 13.17 -15.66
CA ASN A 102 -6.63 13.27 -15.06
C ASN A 102 -5.48 13.02 -16.06
N HIS A 103 -5.80 12.65 -17.30
CA HIS A 103 -4.85 12.29 -18.35
C HIS A 103 -5.05 13.08 -19.65
N LEU A 104 -5.86 14.15 -19.66
CA LEU A 104 -6.25 14.91 -20.87
C LEU A 104 -5.54 16.29 -21.01
N TYR A 105 -4.45 16.54 -20.29
CA TYR A 105 -3.69 17.79 -20.36
C TYR A 105 -2.31 17.63 -21.00
#